data_AF-A0A7X5N2M0-F1
#
_entry.id   AF-A0A7X5N2M0-F1
#
_cell.length_a   1.000
_cell.length_b   1.000
_cell.length_c   1.000
_cell.angle_alpha   90.00
_cell.angle_beta   90.00
_cell.angle_gamma   90.00
#
_symmetry.space_group_name_H-M   'P 1'
#
loop_
_entity.id
_entity.type
_entity.pdbx_description
1 polymer ?
#
loop_
_entity_poly.entity_id
_entity_poly.type
_entity_poly.pdbx_seq_one_letter_code
_entity_poly.pdbx_strand_id
1 'polypeptide(L)'
;IQVSLSEGASVDAARTALAKSQPTLTYDVSGQNISVKVPEAELKQIASGAIEQNLTTLRNRVNALGVSEPTIQRQGEDRIVVELPGLQDTAEAKRLIGATASLEFRAVVEGNAEDAVRSGSIPPEAKVYRV
;
A
#
# COMPACT_ATOMS: atom_id res chain seq x y z
N ILE A 1 -8.13 12.08 14.57
CA ILE A 1 -8.72 12.79 13.40
C ILE A 1 -9.91 13.58 13.92
N GLN A 2 -10.06 14.87 13.55
CA GLN A 2 -11.19 15.69 13.96
C GLN A 2 -12.10 15.94 12.75
N VAL A 3 -13.40 15.73 12.93
CA VAL A 3 -14.42 15.98 11.92
C VAL A 3 -15.41 17.00 12.50
N SER A 4 -15.53 18.15 11.84
CA SER A 4 -16.57 19.15 12.13
C SER A 4 -17.79 18.89 11.26
N LEU A 5 -18.97 18.86 11.87
CA LEU A 5 -20.24 18.74 11.15
C LEU A 5 -20.77 20.14 10.79
N SER A 6 -21.41 20.27 9.63
CA SER A 6 -22.06 21.51 9.21
C SER A 6 -23.35 21.77 10.01
N GLU A 7 -23.73 23.04 10.16
CA GLU A 7 -24.93 23.47 10.87
C GLU A 7 -26.19 22.78 10.29
N GLY A 8 -26.90 22.02 11.14
CA GLY A 8 -28.07 21.22 10.75
C GLY A 8 -27.83 19.73 10.58
N ALA A 9 -26.59 19.25 10.66
CA ALA A 9 -26.28 17.82 10.64
C ALA A 9 -26.52 17.17 12.01
N SER A 10 -27.24 16.04 12.04
CA SER A 10 -27.46 15.27 13.26
C SER A 10 -26.17 14.55 13.67
N VAL A 11 -25.58 14.98 14.78
CA VAL A 11 -24.37 14.38 15.37
C VAL A 11 -24.59 12.91 15.74
N ASP A 12 -25.80 12.55 16.19
CA ASP A 12 -26.16 11.17 16.54
C ASP A 12 -26.26 10.26 15.30
N ALA A 13 -26.84 10.75 14.21
CA ALA A 13 -26.88 10.00 12.95
C ALA A 13 -25.47 9.78 12.39
N ALA A 14 -24.62 10.80 12.46
CA ALA A 14 -23.23 10.72 12.04
C ALA A 14 -22.42 9.74 12.91
N ARG A 15 -22.56 9.80 14.23
CA ARG A 15 -21.91 8.85 15.16
C ARG A 15 -22.36 7.42 14.89
N THR A 16 -23.64 7.19 14.65
CA THR A 16 -24.20 5.85 14.39
C THR A 16 -23.67 5.27 13.08
N ALA A 17 -23.61 6.08 12.01
CA ALA A 17 -23.04 5.66 10.74
C ALA A 17 -21.55 5.32 10.86
N LEU A 18 -20.79 6.15 11.58
CA LEU A 18 -19.37 5.92 11.83
C LEU A 18 -19.14 4.65 12.65
N ALA A 19 -19.84 4.49 13.77
CA ALA A 19 -19.75 3.29 14.60
C ALA A 19 -20.13 2.00 13.86
N LYS A 20 -21.08 2.07 12.91
CA LYS A 20 -21.44 0.93 12.05
C LYS A 20 -20.36 0.59 11.03
N SER A 21 -19.74 1.61 10.43
CA SER A 21 -18.72 1.44 9.39
C SER A 21 -17.35 1.05 9.96
N GLN A 22 -17.01 1.53 11.15
CA GLN A 22 -15.71 1.38 11.81
C GLN A 22 -15.92 1.12 13.31
N PRO A 23 -16.24 -0.14 13.68
CA PRO A 23 -16.56 -0.50 15.06
C PRO A 23 -15.35 -0.44 16.00
N THR A 24 -14.13 -0.45 15.46
CA THR A 24 -12.87 -0.49 16.23
C THR A 24 -12.35 0.89 16.62
N LEU A 25 -12.96 1.98 16.14
CA LEU A 25 -12.54 3.34 16.46
C LEU A 25 -13.26 3.88 17.70
N THR A 26 -12.58 4.76 18.43
CA THR A 26 -13.15 5.49 19.57
C THR A 26 -13.60 6.87 19.12
N TYR A 27 -14.82 7.24 19.51
CA TYR A 27 -15.48 8.47 19.11
C TYR A 27 -15.77 9.31 20.35
N ASP A 28 -15.22 10.52 20.40
CA ASP A 28 -15.50 11.52 21.42
C ASP A 28 -16.28 12.67 20.77
N VAL A 29 -17.38 13.09 21.38
CA VAL A 29 -18.28 14.10 20.81
C VAL A 29 -18.27 15.33 21.72
N SER A 30 -17.89 16.48 21.16
CA SER A 30 -17.94 17.77 21.84
C SER A 30 -18.67 18.79 20.95
N GLY A 31 -19.93 19.07 21.26
CA GLY A 31 -20.78 19.97 20.48
C GLY A 31 -21.03 19.44 19.07
N GLN A 32 -20.59 20.18 18.05
CA GLN A 32 -20.68 19.79 16.62
C GLN A 32 -19.39 19.09 16.11
N ASN A 33 -18.44 18.80 16.99
CA ASN A 33 -17.18 18.15 16.64
C ASN A 33 -17.18 16.69 17.08
N ILE A 34 -16.83 15.80 16.15
CA ILE A 34 -16.54 14.40 16.44
C ILE A 34 -15.02 14.19 16.34
N SER A 35 -14.42 13.82 17.46
CA SER A 35 -13.02 13.41 17.53
C SER A 35 -12.94 11.90 17.43
N VAL A 36 -12.24 11.42 16.41
CA VAL A 36 -12.02 9.99 16.15
C VAL A 36 -10.59 9.64 16.56
N LYS A 37 -10.44 8.66 17.45
CA LYS A 37 -9.16 8.11 17.88
C LYS A 37 -9.09 6.64 17.54
N VAL A 38 -7.96 6.23 16.96
CA VAL A 38 -7.63 4.82 16.77
C VAL A 38 -7.08 4.30 18.11
N PRO A 39 -7.68 3.27 18.72
CA PRO A 39 -7.12 2.67 19.93
C PRO A 39 -5.73 2.10 19.68
N GLU A 40 -4.86 2.11 20.69
CA GLU A 40 -3.53 1.52 20.57
C GLU A 40 -3.56 0.03 20.22
N ALA A 41 -4.58 -0.70 20.70
CA ALA A 41 -4.78 -2.11 20.35
C ALA A 41 -5.01 -2.30 18.84
N GLU A 42 -5.81 -1.42 18.23
CA GLU A 42 -6.07 -1.44 16.79
C GLU A 42 -4.82 -1.08 15.99
N LEU A 43 -4.04 -0.09 16.45
CA LEU A 43 -2.77 0.27 15.82
C LEU A 43 -1.78 -0.92 15.84
N LYS A 44 -1.70 -1.65 16.96
CA LYS A 44 -0.86 -2.84 17.06
C LYS A 44 -1.34 -3.97 16.15
N GLN A 45 -2.65 -4.17 16.05
CA GLN A 45 -3.23 -5.17 15.14
C GLN A 45 -2.94 -4.82 13.67
N ILE A 46 -3.14 -3.57 13.27
CA ILE A 46 -2.82 -3.10 11.92
C ILE A 46 -1.33 -3.28 11.63
N ALA A 47 -0.45 -2.91 12.56
CA ALA A 47 0.99 -3.07 12.39
C ALA A 47 1.39 -4.55 12.25
N SER A 48 0.83 -5.44 13.07
CA SER A 48 1.10 -6.88 12.97
C SER A 48 0.57 -7.47 11.66
N GLY A 49 -0.65 -7.09 11.25
CA GLY A 49 -1.23 -7.52 9.97
C GLY A 49 -0.41 -7.04 8.76
N ALA A 50 0.12 -5.82 8.81
CA ALA A 50 1.01 -5.30 7.78
C ALA A 50 2.30 -6.11 7.67
N ILE A 51 2.90 -6.53 8.80
CA ILE A 51 4.09 -7.39 8.81
C ILE A 51 3.78 -8.76 8.17
N GLU A 52 2.64 -9.37 8.49
CA GLU A 52 2.25 -10.67 7.92
C GLU A 52 1.98 -10.60 6.41
N GLN A 53 1.34 -9.52 5.96
CA GLN A 53 1.14 -9.25 4.54
C GLN A 53 2.48 -9.06 3.83
N ASN A 54 3.40 -8.31 4.44
CA ASN A 54 4.75 -8.12 3.92
C ASN A 54 5.50 -9.44 3.85
N LEU A 55 5.38 -10.30 4.86
CA LEU A 55 6.01 -11.63 4.87
C LEU A 55 5.56 -12.48 3.68
N THR A 56 4.24 -12.50 3.42
CA THR A 56 3.66 -13.24 2.28
C THR A 56 4.15 -12.67 0.95
N THR A 57 4.19 -11.34 0.84
CA THR A 57 4.68 -10.65 -0.36
C THR A 57 6.16 -10.95 -0.62
N LEU A 58 7.00 -10.90 0.42
CA LEU A 58 8.43 -11.21 0.33
C LEU A 58 8.65 -12.66 -0.09
N ARG A 59 7.89 -13.61 0.47
CA ARG A 59 7.96 -15.03 0.08
C ARG A 59 7.69 -15.23 -1.41
N ASN A 60 6.65 -14.60 -1.94
CA ASN A 60 6.33 -14.68 -3.37
C ASN A 60 7.43 -14.07 -4.25
N ARG A 61 8.00 -12.94 -3.84
CA ARG A 61 9.09 -12.27 -4.59
C ARG A 61 10.39 -13.05 -4.59
N VAL A 62 10.72 -13.67 -3.44
CA VAL A 62 11.90 -14.52 -3.34
C VAL A 62 11.75 -15.78 -4.17
N ASN A 63 10.57 -16.40 -4.19
CA ASN A 63 10.30 -17.55 -5.06
C ASN A 63 10.48 -17.18 -6.54
N ALA A 64 10.13 -15.96 -6.94
CA ALA A 64 10.33 -15.47 -8.30
C ALA A 64 11.82 -15.29 -8.70
N LEU A 65 12.73 -15.19 -7.73
CA LEU A 65 14.18 -15.17 -7.96
C LEU A 65 14.78 -16.56 -8.23
N GLY A 66 14.00 -17.64 -8.09
CA GLY A 66 14.48 -19.01 -8.31
C GLY A 66 15.38 -19.55 -7.19
N VAL A 67 15.33 -18.97 -5.99
CA VAL A 67 16.06 -19.45 -4.82
C VAL A 67 15.33 -20.64 -4.20
N SER A 68 16.02 -21.77 -4.04
CA SER A 68 15.49 -22.94 -3.33
C SER A 68 15.56 -22.69 -1.82
N GLU A 69 14.43 -22.87 -1.13
CA GLU A 69 14.32 -22.85 0.34
C GLU A 69 14.80 -21.55 1.05
N PRO A 70 14.17 -20.40 0.78
CA PRO A 70 14.48 -19.18 1.50
C PRO A 70 13.91 -19.17 2.93
N THR A 71 14.69 -18.68 3.89
CA THR A 71 14.21 -18.44 5.26
C THR A 71 13.76 -17.00 5.39
N ILE A 72 12.48 -16.79 5.72
CA ILE A 72 11.91 -15.47 5.92
C ILE A 72 11.19 -15.45 7.26
N GLN A 73 11.68 -14.65 8.20
CA GLN A 73 11.18 -14.62 9.57
C GLN A 73 11.06 -13.18 10.08
N ARG A 74 10.07 -12.95 10.93
CA ARG A 74 9.93 -11.67 11.64
C ARG A 74 11.01 -11.56 12.71
N GLN A 75 11.68 -10.42 12.76
CA GLN A 75 12.65 -10.08 13.80
C GLN A 75 12.11 -8.89 14.60
N GLY A 76 11.71 -9.12 15.85
CA GLY A 76 11.14 -8.08 16.70
C GLY A 76 9.79 -7.55 16.20
N GLU A 77 9.51 -6.27 16.45
CA GLU A 77 8.20 -5.68 16.14
C GLU A 77 8.06 -5.21 14.69
N ASP A 78 9.15 -4.73 14.07
CA ASP A 78 9.13 -3.93 12.84
C ASP A 78 10.02 -4.48 11.71
N ARG A 79 10.78 -5.55 11.92
CA ARG A 79 11.78 -6.05 10.96
C ARG A 79 11.47 -7.46 10.46
N ILE A 80 11.98 -7.75 9.27
CA ILE A 80 11.92 -9.07 8.65
C ILE A 80 13.34 -9.42 8.20
N VAL A 81 13.81 -10.59 8.61
CA VAL A 81 15.09 -11.17 8.19
C VAL A 81 14.80 -12.11 7.02
N VAL A 82 15.62 -11.97 5.96
CA VAL A 82 15.53 -12.76 4.74
C VAL A 82 16.89 -13.40 4.51
N GLU A 83 16.92 -14.73 4.43
CA GLU A 83 18.12 -15.51 4.13
C GLU A 83 17.92 -16.27 2.82
N LEU A 84 18.83 -16.05 1.87
CA LEU A 84 18.75 -16.57 0.50
C LEU A 84 19.98 -17.44 0.21
N PRO A 85 19.94 -18.75 0.50
CA PRO A 85 21.08 -19.64 0.28
C PRO A 85 21.36 -19.78 -1.22
N GLY A 86 22.65 -19.79 -1.60
CA GLY A 86 23.07 -20.02 -2.99
C GLY A 86 22.85 -18.86 -3.95
N LEU A 87 22.37 -17.70 -3.48
CA LEU A 87 22.17 -16.52 -4.32
C LEU A 87 23.52 -15.82 -4.62
N GLN A 88 23.85 -15.66 -5.89
CA GLN A 88 25.10 -15.01 -6.33
C GLN A 88 25.02 -13.48 -6.32
N ASP A 89 23.91 -12.90 -6.80
CA ASP A 89 23.71 -11.45 -6.82
C ASP A 89 22.68 -11.00 -5.77
N THR A 90 23.19 -10.69 -4.58
CA THR A 90 22.39 -10.15 -3.47
C THR A 90 21.95 -8.70 -3.71
N ALA A 91 22.67 -7.94 -4.53
CA ALA A 91 22.34 -6.54 -4.81
C ALA A 91 21.13 -6.46 -5.74
N GLU A 92 21.08 -7.31 -6.77
CA GLU A 92 19.93 -7.45 -7.65
C GLU A 92 18.70 -7.95 -6.90
N ALA A 93 18.85 -8.99 -6.08
CA ALA A 93 17.75 -9.47 -5.24
C ALA A 93 17.25 -8.39 -4.28
N LYS A 94 18.14 -7.62 -3.63
CA LYS A 94 17.74 -6.51 -2.76
C LYS A 94 16.95 -5.45 -3.52
N ARG A 95 17.31 -5.13 -4.77
CA ARG A 95 16.52 -4.22 -5.62
C ARG A 95 15.15 -4.82 -5.94
N LEU A 96 15.11 -6.07 -6.40
CA LEU A 96 13.87 -6.73 -6.82
C LEU A 96 12.95 -7.09 -5.65
N ILE A 97 13.46 -7.20 -4.42
CA ILE A 97 12.69 -7.43 -3.18
C ILE A 97 12.35 -6.12 -2.45
N GLY A 98 13.17 -5.08 -2.60
CA GLY A 98 12.95 -3.78 -1.98
C GLY A 98 12.10 -2.82 -2.80
N ALA A 99 12.00 -3.02 -4.12
CA ALA A 99 11.22 -2.14 -4.99
C ALA A 99 9.72 -2.18 -4.64
N THR A 100 9.06 -1.04 -4.61
CA THR A 100 7.59 -1.02 -4.56
C THR A 100 7.07 -1.34 -5.96
N ALA A 101 6.39 -2.47 -6.13
CA ALA A 101 5.73 -2.80 -7.39
C ALA A 101 4.42 -2.00 -7.49
N SER A 102 4.45 -0.85 -8.17
CA SER A 102 3.23 -0.11 -8.51
C SER A 102 2.66 -0.63 -9.83
N LEU A 103 1.45 -1.18 -9.80
CA LEU A 103 0.72 -1.56 -11.00
C LEU A 103 -0.22 -0.43 -11.41
N GLU A 104 -0.05 0.08 -12.63
CA GLU A 104 -0.91 1.10 -13.20
C GLU A 104 -1.55 0.59 -14.48
N PHE A 105 -2.87 0.72 -14.59
CA PHE A 105 -3.59 0.48 -15.83
C PHE A 105 -3.79 1.83 -16.53
N ARG A 106 -3.37 1.90 -17.80
CA ARG A 106 -3.48 3.11 -18.62
C ARG A 106 -4.17 2.77 -19.93
N ALA A 107 -5.03 3.67 -20.40
CA ALA A 107 -5.63 3.54 -21.72
C ALA A 107 -4.54 3.66 -22.80
N VAL A 108 -4.59 2.77 -23.79
CA VAL A 108 -3.65 2.78 -24.91
C VAL A 108 -4.13 3.80 -25.93
N VAL A 109 -3.25 4.71 -26.34
CA VAL A 109 -3.49 5.57 -27.51
C VAL A 109 -3.16 4.76 -28.75
N GLU A 110 -4.12 4.60 -29.65
CA GLU A 110 -3.93 3.89 -30.91
C GLU A 110 -2.93 4.64 -31.82
N GLY A 111 -1.97 3.91 -32.39
CA GLY A 111 -0.96 4.46 -33.28
C GLY A 111 0.41 3.81 -33.09
N ASN A 112 1.37 4.19 -33.94
CA ASN A 112 2.76 3.74 -33.81
C ASN A 112 3.53 4.70 -32.89
N ALA A 113 3.96 4.19 -31.72
CA ALA A 113 4.74 4.95 -30.75
C ALA A 113 6.08 5.45 -31.33
N GLU A 114 6.71 4.68 -32.22
CA GLU A 114 7.97 5.07 -32.88
C GLU A 114 7.77 6.28 -33.79
N ASP A 115 6.66 6.31 -34.52
CA ASP A 115 6.34 7.41 -35.44
C ASP A 115 5.93 8.66 -34.66
N ALA A 116 5.21 8.53 -33.54
CA ALA A 116 4.87 9.64 -32.65
C ALA A 116 6.12 10.30 -32.02
N VAL A 117 7.11 9.49 -31.62
CA VAL A 117 8.40 9.99 -31.12
C VAL A 117 9.19 10.68 -32.23
N ARG A 118 9.22 10.11 -33.44
CA ARG A 118 9.98 10.65 -34.58
C ARG A 118 9.38 11.95 -35.13
N SER A 119 8.05 12.02 -35.19
CA SER A 119 7.30 13.18 -35.70
C SER A 119 7.11 14.28 -34.64
N GLY A 120 7.46 14.01 -33.37
CA GLY A 120 7.23 14.94 -32.26
C GLY A 120 5.75 15.14 -31.91
N SER A 121 4.84 14.40 -32.54
CA SER A 121 3.39 14.51 -32.34
C SER A 121 2.92 13.52 -31.27
N ILE A 122 3.32 13.77 -30.02
CA ILE A 122 2.82 13.01 -28.87
C ILE A 122 1.58 13.74 -28.33
N PRO A 123 0.39 13.08 -28.27
CA PRO A 123 -0.80 13.71 -27.74
C PRO A 123 -0.58 14.28 -26.32
N PRO A 124 -1.20 15.43 -25.99
CA PRO A 124 -1.17 15.94 -24.62
C PRO A 124 -1.78 14.86 -23.70
N GLU A 125 -1.05 14.50 -22.65
CA GLU A 125 -1.33 13.39 -21.71
C GLU A 125 -0.86 11.99 -22.11
N ALA A 126 -0.43 11.76 -23.35
CA ALA A 126 0.17 10.49 -23.74
C ALA A 126 1.63 10.40 -23.26
N LYS A 127 2.03 9.23 -22.74
CA LYS A 127 3.41 8.93 -22.37
C LYS A 127 3.90 7.71 -23.15
N VAL A 128 5.05 7.85 -23.80
CA VAL A 128 5.69 6.72 -24.49
C VAL A 128 6.54 5.95 -23.48
N TYR A 129 6.29 4.64 -23.40
CA TYR A 129 7.06 3.72 -22.58
C TYR A 129 8.05 2.97 -23.45
N ARG A 130 9.32 2.91 -23.03
CA ARG A 130 10.34 2.04 -23.63
C ARG A 130 10.49 0.82 -22.73
N VAL A 131 10.40 -0.36 -23.33
CA VAL A 131 10.60 -1.64 -22.66
C VAL A 131 12.07 -2.01 -22.74
#